data_AF-A0A812UWZ3-F1
#
_entry.id   AF-A0A812UWZ3-F1
#
_cell.length_a   1.000
_cell.length_b   1.000
_cell.length_c   1.000
_cell.angle_alpha   90.00
_cell.angle_beta   90.00
_cell.angle_gamma   90.00
#
_symmetry.space_group_name_H-M   'P 1'
#
loop_
_entity.id
_entity.type
_entity.pdbx_description
1 polymer ?
#
loop_
_entity_poly.entity_id
_entity_poly.type
_entity_poly.pdbx_seq_one_letter_code
_entity_poly.pdbx_strand_id
1 'polypeptide(L)'
;MSADLRGTERTCGREAMSLLTQEASARQRPSSRGVKRQGFRCGQCGFTGDSQLSLSMHITQVHRPRNSQVSTRSRCVEAELYRRLRLASPEQRKELILRHFSQAQRESLEKWILANNKGSRETRKAYRRRLSKPCSKVRKLPSFRDAGITKRRRRTASGNTVVVYVAHASAGPFRLWTKSVRDLRVATRHRQLLQAIKQQVCAKTKGRLPVEQMTQVFARAMQDVSATAGQNLEEIGLSFASAVPAKYWIGKELHTPRFPVQRMAAGLEAFQALSRARDQVYRGRMNRYSLYMYSSPMKMEAAWVKLRQEYLRIWSEAGWDQQDLLARLESWEARRISTRRTALLASTRRNAAGCLRHVNVKDEVQSGEAEVGCDRLLSTWGRTWFCASRQMISRQMISRTSCTESYQCRRLCGC
;
A
#
# COMPACT_ATOMS: atom_id res chain seq x y z
N MET A 1 54.05 29.68 48.43
CA MET A 1 52.98 30.59 48.87
C MET A 1 51.84 30.48 47.87
N SER A 2 50.88 29.62 48.17
CA SER A 2 49.74 29.30 47.32
C SER A 2 48.59 30.23 47.68
N ALA A 3 48.04 30.94 46.70
CA ALA A 3 46.86 31.78 46.89
C ALA A 3 45.68 31.21 46.08
N ASP A 4 44.67 30.82 46.85
CA ASP A 4 43.31 30.45 46.43
C ASP A 4 42.69 31.48 45.47
N LEU A 5 42.09 30.99 44.38
CA LEU A 5 41.06 31.71 43.63
C LEU A 5 39.83 30.81 43.50
N ARG A 6 38.85 31.05 44.37
CA ARG A 6 37.49 30.49 44.29
C ARG A 6 36.52 31.57 43.82
N GLY A 7 35.66 31.16 42.88
CA GLY A 7 34.22 31.37 43.00
C GLY A 7 33.63 32.67 42.43
N THR A 8 33.04 32.58 41.25
CA THR A 8 31.76 33.26 40.93
C THR A 8 31.01 32.45 39.86
N GLU A 9 30.27 31.44 40.31
CA GLU A 9 29.25 30.77 39.47
C GLU A 9 28.01 31.65 39.40
N ARG A 10 27.65 32.08 38.18
CA ARG A 10 26.39 32.77 37.88
C ARG A 10 25.28 31.75 37.70
N THR A 11 24.43 31.59 38.71
CA THR A 11 23.11 30.98 38.61
C THR A 11 22.13 32.02 38.04
N CYS A 12 21.72 31.85 36.78
CA CYS A 12 20.62 32.61 36.22
C CYS A 12 19.76 31.69 35.34
N GLY A 13 18.49 31.54 35.71
CA GLY A 13 17.47 30.94 34.84
C GLY A 13 16.72 29.74 35.42
N ARG A 14 16.07 29.87 36.59
CA ARG A 14 15.07 28.88 37.05
C ARG A 14 13.82 29.45 37.74
N GLU A 15 13.46 30.70 37.45
CA GLU A 15 12.27 31.36 38.03
C GLU A 15 11.31 31.98 36.98
N ALA A 16 11.06 31.28 35.87
CA ALA A 16 10.10 31.74 34.85
C ALA A 16 9.04 30.69 34.46
N MET A 17 8.71 29.76 35.36
CA MET A 17 7.73 28.68 35.11
C MET A 17 6.68 28.52 36.22
N SER A 18 6.39 29.58 37.00
CA SER A 18 5.41 29.53 38.10
C SER A 18 4.23 30.50 37.99
N LEU A 19 4.08 31.23 36.87
CA LEU A 19 3.00 32.23 36.69
C LEU A 19 2.08 31.97 35.49
N LEU A 20 2.13 30.77 34.88
CA LEU A 20 1.27 30.40 33.73
C LEU A 20 0.20 29.35 34.04
N THR A 21 -0.15 29.15 35.32
CA THR A 21 -1.08 28.09 35.75
C THR A 21 -2.37 28.59 36.42
N GLN A 22 -2.72 29.89 36.30
CA GLN A 22 -3.93 30.44 36.94
C GLN A 22 -4.95 31.13 36.01
N GLU A 23 -4.76 31.14 34.68
CA GLU A 23 -5.73 31.74 33.73
C GLU A 23 -6.47 30.73 32.83
N ALA A 24 -6.57 29.45 33.24
CA ALA A 24 -7.19 28.40 32.43
C ALA A 24 -8.61 27.96 32.87
N SER A 25 -9.37 28.82 33.58
CA SER A 25 -10.68 28.43 34.16
C SER A 25 -11.92 29.22 33.69
N ALA A 26 -11.83 29.98 32.59
CA ALA A 26 -12.99 30.75 32.09
C ALA A 26 -13.13 30.71 30.56
N ARG A 27 -13.45 29.53 30.00
CA ARG A 27 -14.07 29.43 28.67
C ARG A 27 -15.24 28.46 28.72
N GLN A 28 -16.38 28.98 29.19
CA GLN A 28 -17.68 28.34 29.00
C GLN A 28 -17.92 28.16 27.50
N ARG A 29 -18.13 26.90 27.09
CA ARG A 29 -18.46 26.54 25.72
C ARG A 29 -19.87 27.03 25.38
N PRO A 30 -20.10 27.67 24.22
CA PRO A 30 -21.45 27.97 23.78
C PRO A 30 -22.22 26.67 23.52
N SER A 31 -23.39 26.58 24.16
CA SER A 31 -24.39 25.54 24.00
C SER A 31 -24.72 25.33 22.51
N SER A 32 -24.52 24.10 22.02
CA SER A 32 -24.80 23.70 20.65
C SER A 32 -26.31 23.65 20.40
N ARG A 33 -26.89 24.79 20.01
CA ARG A 33 -28.21 24.86 19.40
C ARG A 33 -28.25 23.93 18.18
N GLY A 34 -29.24 23.03 18.17
CA GLY A 34 -29.37 21.90 17.24
C GLY A 34 -29.35 22.31 15.77
N VAL A 35 -28.22 22.08 15.11
CA VAL A 35 -28.12 22.06 13.66
C VAL A 35 -28.82 20.80 13.18
N LYS A 36 -30.03 20.94 12.60
CA LYS A 36 -30.74 19.85 11.92
C LYS A 36 -29.80 19.29 10.84
N ARG A 37 -29.21 18.13 11.10
CA ARG A 37 -28.36 17.43 10.12
C ARG A 37 -29.24 16.99 8.96
N GLN A 38 -29.14 17.69 7.82
CA GLN A 38 -29.74 17.23 6.58
C GLN A 38 -29.05 15.92 6.18
N GLY A 39 -29.82 14.83 6.10
CA GLY A 39 -29.33 13.53 5.65
C GLY A 39 -28.82 13.57 4.19
N PHE A 40 -27.97 12.61 3.84
CA PHE A 40 -27.37 12.51 2.51
C PHE A 40 -28.35 11.84 1.54
N ARG A 41 -28.68 12.48 0.41
CA ARG A 41 -29.59 11.91 -0.62
C ARG A 41 -28.85 11.40 -1.85
N CYS A 42 -29.30 10.26 -2.37
CA CYS A 42 -28.90 9.74 -3.67
C CYS A 42 -29.67 10.49 -4.77
N GLY A 43 -28.94 11.21 -5.63
CA GLY A 43 -29.54 11.96 -6.74
C GLY A 43 -30.14 11.09 -7.86
N GLN A 44 -30.03 9.76 -7.78
CA GLN A 44 -30.51 8.84 -8.84
C GLN A 44 -31.76 8.04 -8.46
N CYS A 45 -32.02 7.76 -7.17
CA CYS A 45 -33.19 6.98 -6.75
C CYS A 45 -33.85 7.45 -5.45
N GLY A 46 -33.49 8.63 -4.93
CA GLY A 46 -34.14 9.22 -3.75
C GLY A 46 -33.75 8.60 -2.40
N PHE A 47 -32.87 7.59 -2.37
CA PHE A 47 -32.38 6.99 -1.12
C PHE A 47 -31.74 8.04 -0.19
N THR A 48 -32.13 8.06 1.09
CA THR A 48 -31.55 8.91 2.15
C THR A 48 -30.70 8.08 3.10
N GLY A 49 -29.43 8.46 3.29
CA GLY A 49 -28.54 7.92 4.31
C GLY A 49 -28.32 8.93 5.46
N ASP A 50 -28.28 8.42 6.69
CA ASP A 50 -27.88 9.15 7.90
C ASP A 50 -26.38 9.54 7.91
N SER A 51 -25.60 8.91 7.04
CA SER A 51 -24.16 9.06 6.92
C SER A 51 -23.70 8.99 5.47
N GLN A 52 -22.57 9.63 5.18
CA GLN A 52 -21.92 9.56 3.88
C GLN A 52 -21.54 8.11 3.50
N LEU A 53 -21.26 7.26 4.49
CA LEU A 53 -20.94 5.85 4.28
C LEU A 53 -22.17 5.06 3.80
N SER A 54 -23.35 5.30 4.39
CA SER A 54 -24.61 4.69 3.98
C SER A 54 -24.95 5.04 2.51
N LEU A 55 -24.84 6.33 2.15
CA LEU A 55 -25.05 6.76 0.76
C LEU A 55 -24.02 6.15 -0.21
N SER A 56 -22.74 6.07 0.18
CA SER A 56 -21.67 5.47 -0.64
C SER A 56 -21.89 3.98 -0.88
N MET A 57 -22.31 3.24 0.15
CA MET A 57 -22.67 1.83 0.03
C MET A 57 -23.85 1.63 -0.92
N HIS A 58 -24.90 2.44 -0.76
CA HIS A 58 -26.07 2.40 -1.63
C HIS A 58 -25.70 2.66 -3.10
N ILE A 59 -24.94 3.72 -3.40
CA ILE A 59 -24.48 4.02 -4.77
C ILE A 59 -23.68 2.84 -5.36
N THR A 60 -22.84 2.21 -4.53
CA THR A 60 -22.02 1.06 -4.97
C THR A 60 -22.84 -0.20 -5.24
N GLN A 61 -23.93 -0.41 -4.50
CA GLN A 61 -24.76 -1.61 -4.60
C GLN A 61 -25.85 -1.50 -5.67
N VAL A 62 -26.50 -0.33 -5.75
CA VAL A 62 -27.70 -0.12 -6.58
C VAL A 62 -27.35 0.48 -7.94
N HIS A 63 -26.40 1.40 -8.00
CA HIS A 63 -26.14 2.20 -9.20
C HIS A 63 -24.86 1.84 -9.94
N ARG A 64 -24.06 0.88 -9.43
CA ARG A 64 -22.84 0.47 -10.12
C ARG A 64 -23.20 -0.28 -11.41
N PRO A 65 -22.75 0.19 -12.59
CA PRO A 65 -23.02 -0.49 -13.86
C PRO A 65 -22.45 -1.92 -13.82
N ARG A 66 -23.34 -2.91 -13.97
CA ARG A 66 -23.02 -4.36 -13.95
C ARG A 66 -21.98 -4.77 -15.00
N ASN A 67 -21.69 -3.94 -16.01
CA ASN A 67 -20.68 -4.20 -17.04
C ASN A 67 -19.22 -4.09 -16.57
N SER A 68 -18.94 -3.65 -15.34
CA SER A 68 -17.56 -3.55 -14.84
C SER A 68 -17.07 -4.75 -14.00
N GLN A 69 -17.91 -5.77 -13.80
CA GLN A 69 -17.48 -7.05 -13.24
C GLN A 69 -17.19 -8.07 -14.35
N VAL A 70 -16.19 -7.78 -15.19
CA VAL A 70 -15.46 -8.86 -15.87
C VAL A 70 -14.80 -9.66 -14.76
N SER A 71 -15.46 -10.76 -14.40
CA SER A 71 -15.01 -11.61 -13.33
C SER A 71 -13.61 -12.11 -13.68
N THR A 72 -12.62 -11.77 -12.85
CA THR A 72 -11.28 -12.38 -12.84
C THR A 72 -11.34 -13.82 -12.30
N ARG A 73 -12.50 -14.47 -12.37
CA ARG A 73 -12.87 -15.62 -11.54
C ARG A 73 -12.61 -16.97 -12.20
N SER A 74 -12.11 -16.99 -13.41
CA SER A 74 -11.55 -18.19 -14.00
C SER A 74 -10.27 -17.79 -14.72
N ARG A 75 -9.25 -18.65 -14.71
CA ARG A 75 -8.46 -18.80 -15.93
C ARG A 75 -9.52 -19.14 -16.98
N CYS A 76 -9.99 -18.16 -17.77
CA CYS A 76 -11.12 -18.28 -18.70
C CYS A 76 -11.15 -19.71 -19.22
N VAL A 77 -12.22 -20.45 -18.95
CA VAL A 77 -12.30 -21.85 -19.39
C VAL A 77 -12.05 -21.89 -20.90
N GLU A 78 -12.51 -20.85 -21.60
CA GLU A 78 -12.23 -20.51 -22.99
C GLU A 78 -10.72 -20.42 -23.31
N ALA A 79 -9.88 -19.93 -22.41
CA ALA A 79 -8.42 -19.83 -22.56
C ALA A 79 -7.68 -21.15 -22.32
N GLU A 80 -8.20 -22.04 -21.48
CA GLU A 80 -7.66 -23.39 -21.31
C GLU A 80 -8.12 -24.29 -22.47
N LEU A 81 -9.40 -24.19 -22.83
CA LEU A 81 -10.00 -24.85 -23.99
C LEU A 81 -9.27 -24.46 -25.28
N TYR A 82 -9.04 -23.17 -25.51
CA TYR A 82 -8.28 -22.69 -26.67
C TYR A 82 -6.83 -23.20 -26.66
N ARG A 83 -6.18 -23.32 -25.50
CA ARG A 83 -4.83 -23.90 -25.40
C ARG A 83 -4.82 -25.37 -25.81
N ARG A 84 -5.81 -26.16 -25.37
CA ARG A 84 -5.93 -27.57 -25.73
C ARG A 84 -6.28 -27.76 -27.21
N LEU A 85 -7.26 -27.00 -27.72
CA LEU A 85 -7.60 -26.99 -29.13
C LEU A 85 -6.41 -26.61 -30.03
N ARG A 86 -5.52 -25.73 -29.54
CA ARG A 86 -4.31 -25.34 -30.27
C ARG A 86 -3.25 -26.45 -30.38
N LEU A 87 -3.26 -27.43 -29.49
CA LEU A 87 -2.36 -28.59 -29.54
C LEU A 87 -2.85 -29.67 -30.53
N ALA A 88 -4.15 -29.72 -30.82
CA ALA A 88 -4.71 -30.60 -31.82
C ALA A 88 -4.40 -30.11 -33.26
N SER A 89 -4.29 -31.06 -34.20
CA SER A 89 -4.15 -30.74 -35.63
C SER A 89 -5.36 -29.92 -36.12
N PRO A 90 -5.25 -29.17 -37.25
CA PRO A 90 -6.36 -28.39 -37.76
C PRO A 90 -7.62 -29.22 -38.03
N GLU A 91 -7.47 -30.44 -38.54
CA GLU A 91 -8.57 -31.37 -38.83
C GLU A 91 -9.22 -31.86 -37.53
N GLN A 92 -8.41 -32.35 -36.57
CA GLN A 92 -8.90 -32.80 -35.26
C GLN A 92 -9.60 -31.69 -34.49
N ARG A 93 -9.08 -30.45 -34.57
CA ARG A 93 -9.72 -29.29 -33.95
C ARG A 93 -11.10 -29.05 -34.55
N LYS A 94 -11.22 -29.12 -35.89
CA LYS A 94 -12.50 -28.92 -36.58
C LYS A 94 -13.49 -30.01 -36.18
N GLU A 95 -13.05 -31.26 -36.15
CA GLU A 95 -13.87 -32.40 -35.73
C GLU A 95 -14.34 -32.24 -34.27
N LEU A 96 -13.41 -31.98 -33.33
CA LEU A 96 -13.73 -31.77 -31.91
C LEU A 96 -14.73 -30.61 -31.71
N ILE A 97 -14.57 -29.52 -32.46
CA ILE A 97 -15.48 -28.38 -32.41
C ILE A 97 -16.86 -28.75 -32.95
N LEU A 98 -16.94 -29.48 -34.07
CA LEU A 98 -18.22 -29.88 -34.67
C LEU A 98 -18.96 -30.93 -33.84
N ARG A 99 -18.23 -31.88 -33.27
CA ARG A 99 -18.79 -33.02 -32.54
C ARG A 99 -19.27 -32.65 -31.14
N HIS A 100 -18.55 -31.77 -30.43
CA HIS A 100 -18.81 -31.54 -29.01
C HIS A 100 -19.38 -30.16 -28.65
N PHE A 101 -19.45 -29.22 -29.60
CA PHE A 101 -19.92 -27.86 -29.30
C PHE A 101 -21.21 -27.56 -30.05
N SER A 102 -22.20 -27.07 -29.30
CA SER A 102 -23.40 -26.50 -29.91
C SER A 102 -23.06 -25.27 -30.74
N GLN A 103 -23.91 -24.89 -31.68
CA GLN A 103 -23.69 -23.70 -32.52
C GLN A 103 -23.44 -22.44 -31.69
N ALA A 104 -24.23 -22.21 -30.63
CA ALA A 104 -24.06 -21.06 -29.74
C ALA A 104 -22.70 -21.06 -29.00
N GLN A 105 -22.19 -22.24 -28.63
CA GLN A 105 -20.88 -22.38 -28.00
C GLN A 105 -19.74 -22.12 -28.98
N ARG A 106 -19.88 -22.60 -30.23
CA ARG A 106 -18.93 -22.33 -31.33
C ARG A 106 -18.81 -20.84 -31.61
N GLU A 107 -19.93 -20.15 -31.77
CA GLU A 107 -19.95 -18.70 -31.98
C GLU A 107 -19.37 -17.92 -30.79
N SER A 108 -19.62 -18.37 -29.56
CA SER A 108 -19.07 -17.74 -28.35
C SER A 108 -17.55 -17.91 -28.26
N LEU A 109 -17.06 -19.12 -28.55
CA LEU A 109 -15.62 -19.41 -28.59
C LEU A 109 -14.94 -18.62 -29.71
N GLU A 110 -15.55 -18.54 -30.89
CA GLU A 110 -15.05 -17.76 -32.02
C GLU A 110 -14.97 -16.26 -31.68
N LYS A 111 -16.03 -15.69 -31.09
CA LYS A 111 -16.02 -14.29 -30.62
C LYS A 111 -14.92 -14.05 -29.58
N TRP A 112 -14.69 -14.99 -28.66
CA TRP A 112 -13.61 -14.89 -27.67
C TRP A 112 -12.23 -14.98 -28.33
N ILE A 113 -12.04 -15.90 -29.28
CA ILE A 113 -10.79 -16.05 -30.05
C ILE A 113 -10.54 -14.75 -30.82
N LEU A 114 -11.52 -14.22 -31.55
CA LEU A 114 -11.39 -12.97 -32.30
C LEU A 114 -11.12 -11.77 -31.39
N ALA A 115 -11.73 -11.70 -30.20
CA ALA A 115 -11.47 -10.65 -29.21
C ALA A 115 -10.04 -10.73 -28.64
N ASN A 116 -9.47 -11.93 -28.52
CA ASN A 116 -8.12 -12.14 -27.97
C ASN A 116 -7.01 -12.27 -29.02
N ASN A 117 -7.31 -12.64 -30.26
CA ASN A 117 -6.39 -12.64 -31.41
C ASN A 117 -6.19 -11.25 -31.98
N LYS A 118 -6.98 -10.25 -31.58
CA LYS A 118 -6.77 -8.83 -31.92
C LYS A 118 -5.49 -8.30 -31.26
N GLY A 119 -4.38 -8.57 -31.94
CA GLY A 119 -3.05 -8.06 -31.72
C GLY A 119 -2.21 -9.00 -30.88
N SER A 120 -1.24 -9.67 -31.53
CA SER A 120 -0.03 -10.15 -30.86
C SER A 120 0.39 -9.13 -29.80
N ARG A 121 0.89 -9.61 -28.67
CA ARG A 121 1.55 -8.77 -27.67
C ARG A 121 2.58 -7.84 -28.33
N GLU A 122 3.16 -8.21 -29.47
CA GLU A 122 3.95 -7.34 -30.35
C GLU A 122 3.13 -6.20 -30.97
N THR A 123 1.96 -6.43 -31.56
CA THR A 123 1.13 -5.37 -32.18
C THR A 123 0.57 -4.42 -31.13
N ARG A 124 0.19 -4.89 -29.93
CA ARG A 124 -0.18 -4.00 -28.81
C ARG A 124 1.03 -3.26 -28.23
N LYS A 125 2.22 -3.87 -28.19
CA LYS A 125 3.47 -3.17 -27.85
C LYS A 125 3.83 -2.15 -28.92
N ALA A 126 3.68 -2.47 -30.20
CA ALA A 126 3.99 -1.61 -31.33
C ALA A 126 3.00 -0.45 -31.41
N TYR A 127 1.71 -0.69 -31.20
CA TYR A 127 0.68 0.35 -31.12
C TYR A 127 0.85 1.21 -29.88
N ARG A 128 1.15 0.64 -28.70
CA ARG A 128 1.56 1.45 -27.53
C ARG A 128 2.82 2.25 -27.82
N ARG A 129 3.84 1.69 -28.49
CA ARG A 129 5.06 2.41 -28.89
C ARG A 129 4.78 3.53 -29.91
N ARG A 130 3.80 3.33 -30.82
CA ARG A 130 3.40 4.34 -31.82
C ARG A 130 2.51 5.44 -31.24
N LEU A 131 1.60 5.10 -30.32
CA LEU A 131 0.80 6.09 -29.59
C LEU A 131 1.56 6.77 -28.44
N SER A 132 2.63 6.15 -27.94
CA SER A 132 3.64 6.80 -27.08
C SER A 132 4.80 7.35 -27.90
N LYS A 133 4.51 7.87 -29.11
CA LYS A 133 5.40 8.84 -29.75
C LYS A 133 5.71 9.92 -28.71
N PRO A 134 6.95 10.02 -28.24
CA PRO A 134 7.31 11.02 -27.25
C PRO A 134 7.26 12.36 -27.97
N CYS A 135 6.28 13.19 -27.60
CA CYS A 135 6.41 14.64 -27.76
C CYS A 135 7.77 14.99 -27.16
N SER A 136 8.75 15.30 -28.02
CA SER A 136 10.12 15.72 -27.74
C SER A 136 10.73 15.12 -26.46
N LYS A 137 11.72 14.23 -26.61
CA LYS A 137 12.68 13.87 -25.55
C LYS A 137 13.42 15.12 -25.08
N VAL A 138 12.79 15.98 -24.29
CA VAL A 138 13.50 16.70 -23.24
C VAL A 138 14.05 15.57 -22.40
N ARG A 139 15.35 15.28 -22.55
CA ARG A 139 16.08 14.49 -21.58
C ARG A 139 15.70 15.11 -20.25
N LYS A 140 14.80 14.46 -19.50
CA LYS A 140 14.52 14.86 -18.13
C LYS A 140 15.86 14.69 -17.47
N LEU A 141 16.60 15.80 -17.37
CA LEU A 141 17.82 15.89 -16.58
C LEU A 141 17.48 15.15 -15.28
N PRO A 142 18.33 14.18 -14.86
CA PRO A 142 18.07 13.36 -13.68
C PRO A 142 17.56 14.30 -12.61
N SER A 143 16.31 14.07 -12.18
CA SER A 143 15.62 15.09 -11.38
C SER A 143 16.52 15.42 -10.21
N PHE A 144 16.73 16.70 -9.91
CA PHE A 144 17.65 17.17 -8.87
C PHE A 144 17.50 16.44 -7.51
N ARG A 145 16.39 15.72 -7.28
CA ARG A 145 16.18 14.81 -6.15
C ARG A 145 17.20 13.68 -6.05
N ASP A 146 17.79 13.22 -7.16
CA ASP A 146 18.84 12.18 -7.14
C ASP A 146 20.23 12.76 -6.82
N ALA A 147 20.36 14.09 -6.82
CA ALA A 147 21.64 14.76 -6.57
C ALA A 147 22.01 14.82 -5.08
N GLY A 148 21.21 14.26 -4.16
CA GLY A 148 21.52 14.23 -2.72
C GLY A 148 21.63 15.60 -2.04
N ILE A 149 21.23 16.68 -2.72
CA ILE A 149 21.19 18.05 -2.19
C ILE A 149 19.85 18.66 -2.55
N THR A 150 19.13 19.19 -1.56
CA THR A 150 17.88 19.91 -1.75
C THR A 150 18.13 21.41 -1.59
N LYS A 151 17.82 22.19 -2.64
CA LYS A 151 17.76 23.65 -2.58
C LYS A 151 16.41 24.07 -1.97
N ARG A 152 16.42 24.88 -0.92
CA ARG A 152 15.24 25.45 -0.27
C ARG A 152 15.34 26.97 -0.26
N ARG A 153 14.19 27.63 -0.39
CA ARG A 153 14.06 29.07 -0.18
C ARG A 153 13.44 29.28 1.20
N ARG A 154 14.09 30.06 2.06
CA ARG A 154 13.60 30.42 3.40
C ARG A 154 13.46 31.94 3.46
N ARG A 155 12.30 32.43 3.87
CA ARG A 155 12.13 33.84 4.20
C ARG A 155 12.74 34.11 5.57
N THR A 156 13.58 35.12 5.66
CA THR A 156 14.11 35.64 6.93
C THR A 156 13.06 36.50 7.63
N ALA A 157 13.30 36.85 8.90
CA ALA A 157 12.44 37.78 9.64
C ALA A 157 12.32 39.15 8.93
N SER A 158 13.38 39.57 8.23
CA SER A 158 13.40 40.77 7.39
C SER A 158 12.64 40.66 6.07
N GLY A 159 11.93 39.57 5.79
CA GLY A 159 11.22 39.34 4.53
C GLY A 159 12.10 38.85 3.37
N ASN A 160 13.43 38.97 3.48
CA ASN A 160 14.36 38.54 2.44
C ASN A 160 14.31 37.02 2.21
N THR A 161 14.31 36.61 0.93
CA THR A 161 14.34 35.19 0.58
C THR A 161 15.79 34.73 0.45
N VAL A 162 16.25 33.90 1.39
CA VAL A 162 17.58 33.30 1.36
C VAL A 162 17.49 31.89 0.81
N VAL A 163 18.45 31.54 -0.05
CA VAL A 163 18.63 30.17 -0.53
C VAL A 163 19.48 29.39 0.46
N VAL A 164 18.99 28.23 0.88
CA VAL A 164 19.75 27.28 1.71
C VAL A 164 19.75 25.90 1.06
N TYR A 165 20.81 25.14 1.31
CA TYR A 165 21.05 23.82 0.79
C TYR A 165 21.09 22.81 1.94
N VAL A 166 20.48 21.64 1.72
CA VAL A 166 20.48 20.52 2.66
C VAL A 166 20.97 19.28 1.94
N ALA A 167 22.07 18.70 2.41
CA ALA A 167 22.53 17.41 1.91
C ALA A 167 21.71 16.29 2.57
N HIS A 168 21.39 15.25 1.80
CA HIS A 168 20.68 14.08 2.29
C HIS A 168 21.09 12.82 1.55
N ALA A 169 21.01 11.68 2.23
CA ALA A 169 21.28 10.37 1.66
C ALA A 169 20.41 9.30 2.32
N SER A 170 20.46 8.09 1.78
CA SER A 170 19.84 6.91 2.39
C SER A 170 20.84 5.77 2.42
N ALA A 171 21.03 5.20 3.61
CA ALA A 171 21.93 4.09 3.91
C ALA A 171 21.10 2.96 4.52
N GLY A 172 20.65 2.02 3.67
CA GLY A 172 19.70 0.97 4.10
C GLY A 172 18.38 1.56 4.62
N PRO A 173 17.94 1.21 5.85
CA PRO A 173 16.72 1.76 6.45
C PRO A 173 16.91 3.18 6.99
N PHE A 174 18.12 3.72 7.03
CA PHE A 174 18.42 5.03 7.61
C PHE A 174 18.40 6.11 6.53
N ARG A 175 17.74 7.22 6.84
CA ARG A 175 17.75 8.45 6.04
C ARG A 175 18.55 9.50 6.80
N LEU A 176 19.49 10.12 6.12
CA LEU A 176 20.47 11.06 6.68
C LEU A 176 20.19 12.46 6.16
N TRP A 177 20.34 13.47 7.00
CA TRP A 177 20.25 14.89 6.64
C TRP A 177 21.30 15.71 7.39
N THR A 178 21.85 16.72 6.73
CA THR A 178 22.70 17.73 7.38
C THR A 178 21.92 18.99 7.71
N LYS A 179 22.53 19.91 8.47
CA LYS A 179 21.96 21.24 8.68
C LYS A 179 21.85 22.01 7.37
N SER A 180 20.96 23.01 7.36
CA SER A 180 20.82 23.91 6.20
C SER A 180 22.02 24.85 6.14
N VAL A 181 22.69 24.93 5.00
CA VAL A 181 23.85 25.82 4.76
C VAL A 181 23.59 26.73 3.56
N ARG A 182 24.15 27.95 3.55
CA ARG A 182 23.99 28.89 2.42
C ARG A 182 24.94 28.58 1.27
N ASP A 183 26.12 28.06 1.56
CA ASP A 183 27.13 27.72 0.56
C ASP A 183 26.90 26.32 -0.02
N LEU A 184 26.76 26.25 -1.35
CA LEU A 184 26.62 25.01 -2.10
C LEU A 184 27.88 24.14 -2.04
N ARG A 185 29.08 24.72 -1.94
CA ARG A 185 30.33 23.97 -1.82
C ARG A 185 30.39 23.22 -0.50
N VAL A 186 29.99 23.86 0.61
CA VAL A 186 29.83 23.21 1.92
C VAL A 186 28.77 22.09 1.85
N ALA A 187 27.61 22.34 1.24
CA ALA A 187 26.59 21.30 1.07
C ALA A 187 27.09 20.11 0.22
N THR A 188 27.97 20.36 -0.74
CA THR A 188 28.57 19.32 -1.59
C THR A 188 29.55 18.45 -0.79
N ARG A 189 30.39 19.07 0.06
CA ARG A 189 31.25 18.33 1.00
C ARG A 189 30.44 17.48 1.97
N HIS A 190 29.37 18.04 2.55
CA HIS A 190 28.42 17.29 3.36
C HIS A 190 27.83 16.10 2.59
N ARG A 191 27.48 16.26 1.31
CA ARG A 191 26.97 15.16 0.48
C ARG A 191 28.00 14.05 0.31
N GLN A 192 29.26 14.38 0.05
CA GLN A 192 30.34 13.40 -0.11
C GLN A 192 30.50 12.56 1.16
N LEU A 193 30.47 13.20 2.34
CA LEU A 193 30.47 12.51 3.63
C LEU A 193 29.30 11.53 3.78
N LEU A 194 28.08 11.99 3.46
CA LEU A 194 26.89 11.11 3.49
C LEU A 194 26.96 9.95 2.49
N GLN A 195 27.60 10.15 1.33
CA GLN A 195 27.84 9.11 0.35
C GLN A 195 28.85 8.08 0.84
N ALA A 196 29.90 8.50 1.55
CA ALA A 196 30.86 7.60 2.18
C ALA A 196 30.19 6.71 3.26
N ILE A 197 29.37 7.31 4.15
CA ILE A 197 28.58 6.54 5.14
C ILE A 197 27.68 5.52 4.42
N LYS A 198 26.97 5.96 3.38
CA LYS A 198 26.11 5.06 2.58
C LYS A 198 26.91 3.90 1.99
N GLN A 199 28.07 4.16 1.40
CA GLN A 199 28.90 3.13 0.77
C GLN A 199 29.39 2.11 1.80
N GLN A 200 29.87 2.56 2.97
CA GLN A 200 30.31 1.65 4.03
C GLN A 200 29.19 0.76 4.55
N VAL A 201 28.00 1.34 4.79
CA VAL A 201 26.83 0.56 5.21
C VAL A 201 26.46 -0.44 4.12
N CYS A 202 26.33 0.00 2.86
CA CYS A 202 25.97 -0.88 1.75
C CYS A 202 26.99 -2.01 1.50
N ALA A 203 28.28 -1.75 1.69
CA ALA A 203 29.33 -2.75 1.52
C ALA A 203 29.23 -3.87 2.57
N LYS A 204 28.92 -3.51 3.81
CA LYS A 204 28.76 -4.46 4.94
C LYS A 204 27.38 -5.12 4.97
N THR A 205 26.37 -4.57 4.29
CA THR A 205 24.99 -5.09 4.27
C THR A 205 24.65 -5.89 3.00
N LYS A 206 25.61 -6.62 2.42
CA LYS A 206 25.34 -7.53 1.28
C LYS A 206 24.52 -8.74 1.75
N GLY A 207 23.22 -8.55 1.98
CA GLY A 207 22.31 -9.58 2.47
C GLY A 207 21.26 -9.06 3.45
N ARG A 208 20.49 -9.97 4.04
CA ARG A 208 19.67 -9.62 5.22
C ARG A 208 20.51 -9.80 6.46
N LEU A 209 20.88 -8.69 7.08
CA LEU A 209 21.41 -8.70 8.43
C LEU A 209 20.26 -8.68 9.45
N PRO A 210 20.43 -9.31 10.62
CA PRO A 210 19.64 -9.03 11.81
C PRO A 210 19.61 -7.53 12.12
N VAL A 211 18.57 -7.08 12.83
CA VAL A 211 18.34 -5.66 13.11
C VAL A 211 19.49 -5.08 13.95
N GLU A 212 19.96 -5.85 14.91
CA GLU A 212 21.01 -5.52 15.86
C GLU A 212 22.34 -5.31 15.11
N GLN A 213 22.68 -6.23 14.22
CA GLN A 213 23.87 -6.11 13.37
C GLN A 213 23.76 -4.92 12.42
N MET A 214 22.59 -4.65 11.84
CA MET A 214 22.35 -3.47 11.00
C MET A 214 22.60 -2.16 11.77
N THR A 215 22.13 -2.06 13.03
CA THR A 215 22.39 -0.88 13.87
C THR A 215 23.86 -0.72 14.21
N GLN A 216 24.58 -1.80 14.50
CA GLN A 216 26.01 -1.77 14.79
C GLN A 216 26.82 -1.36 13.56
N VAL A 217 26.50 -1.91 12.39
CA VAL A 217 27.14 -1.55 11.11
C VAL A 217 26.95 -0.07 10.81
N PHE A 218 25.74 0.45 11.03
CA PHE A 218 25.47 1.88 10.83
C PHE A 218 26.22 2.77 11.82
N ALA A 219 26.21 2.43 13.12
CA ALA A 219 26.93 3.19 14.14
C ALA A 219 28.44 3.23 13.86
N ARG A 220 29.04 2.08 13.54
CA ARG A 220 30.46 1.99 13.17
C ARG A 220 30.76 2.81 11.91
N ALA A 221 29.93 2.71 10.87
CA ALA A 221 30.15 3.49 9.64
C ALA A 221 30.13 5.02 9.88
N MET A 222 29.31 5.49 10.82
CA MET A 222 29.29 6.92 11.20
C MET A 222 30.60 7.32 11.91
N GLN A 223 31.09 6.48 12.84
CA GLN A 223 32.34 6.71 13.56
C GLN A 223 33.55 6.64 12.61
N ASP A 224 33.65 5.58 11.80
CA ASP A 224 34.76 5.35 10.85
C ASP A 224 34.88 6.53 9.87
N VAL A 225 33.76 6.99 9.30
CA VAL A 225 33.76 8.11 8.35
C VAL A 225 34.07 9.45 9.03
N SER A 226 33.59 9.68 10.26
CA SER A 226 33.92 10.89 11.01
C SER A 226 35.41 10.98 11.31
N ALA A 227 36.02 9.87 11.75
CA ALA A 227 37.45 9.77 12.02
C ALA A 227 38.27 9.98 10.74
N THR A 228 37.89 9.32 9.63
CA THR A 228 38.62 9.42 8.35
C THR A 228 38.53 10.82 7.73
N ALA A 229 37.38 11.48 7.83
CA ALA A 229 37.17 12.79 7.24
C ALA A 229 37.73 13.95 8.09
N GLY A 230 38.13 13.69 9.35
CA GLY A 230 38.51 14.73 10.30
C GLY A 230 37.38 15.74 10.56
N GLN A 231 36.13 15.32 10.42
CA GLN A 231 34.96 16.18 10.56
C GLN A 231 34.09 15.73 11.71
N ASN A 232 33.75 16.68 12.59
CA ASN A 232 32.79 16.46 13.65
C ASN A 232 31.36 16.41 13.05
N LEU A 233 30.69 15.26 13.19
CA LEU A 233 29.33 15.06 12.69
C LEU A 233 28.31 16.01 13.35
N GLU A 234 28.60 16.47 14.56
CA GLU A 234 27.80 17.42 15.31
C GLU A 234 27.83 18.81 14.68
N GLU A 235 29.01 19.28 14.27
CA GLU A 235 29.19 20.58 13.62
C GLU A 235 28.48 20.64 12.28
N ILE A 236 28.44 19.52 11.55
CA ILE A 236 27.69 19.36 10.31
C ILE A 236 26.17 19.38 10.56
N GLY A 237 25.75 19.23 11.82
CA GLY A 237 24.35 19.06 12.22
C GLY A 237 23.75 17.81 11.59
N LEU A 238 24.51 16.72 11.60
CA LEU A 238 24.05 15.45 11.07
C LEU A 238 22.91 14.91 11.93
N SER A 239 21.82 14.56 11.26
CA SER A 239 20.66 13.92 11.86
C SER A 239 20.20 12.76 10.99
N PHE A 240 19.54 11.79 11.61
CA PHE A 240 18.98 10.66 10.89
C PHE A 240 17.59 10.29 11.39
N ALA A 241 16.87 9.57 10.55
CA ALA A 241 15.64 8.89 10.91
C ALA A 241 15.68 7.52 10.27
N SER A 242 15.12 6.53 10.95
CA SER A 242 14.98 5.19 10.39
C SER A 242 13.63 5.02 9.71
N ALA A 243 13.54 4.04 8.83
CA ALA A 243 12.35 3.72 8.06
C ALA A 243 11.99 2.24 8.24
N VAL A 244 10.78 1.98 8.75
CA VAL A 244 10.22 0.64 8.85
C VAL A 244 9.08 0.51 7.84
N PRO A 245 9.18 -0.40 6.86
CA PRO A 245 8.13 -0.54 5.86
C PRO A 245 6.78 -0.94 6.46
N ALA A 246 5.75 -0.13 6.22
CA ALA A 246 4.37 -0.39 6.63
C ALA A 246 3.40 -0.31 5.44
N LYS A 247 3.92 -0.54 4.23
CA LYS A 247 3.21 -0.32 2.96
C LYS A 247 1.93 -1.15 2.84
N TYR A 248 1.90 -2.34 3.45
CA TYR A 248 0.71 -3.18 3.47
C TYR A 248 -0.43 -2.56 4.30
N TRP A 249 -0.13 -2.04 5.49
CA TRP A 249 -1.14 -1.49 6.41
C TRP A 249 -1.58 -0.09 6.01
N ILE A 250 -0.62 0.82 5.78
CA ILE A 250 -0.88 2.26 5.60
C ILE A 250 -0.38 2.81 4.26
N GLY A 251 0.16 1.95 3.38
CA GLY A 251 0.58 2.36 2.04
C GLY A 251 1.93 3.04 1.92
N LYS A 252 2.66 3.21 3.03
CA LYS A 252 3.96 3.89 3.07
C LYS A 252 4.87 3.33 4.17
N GLU A 253 6.08 3.87 4.26
CA GLU A 253 7.01 3.59 5.36
C GLU A 253 6.67 4.44 6.58
N LEU A 254 6.82 3.85 7.77
CA LEU A 254 6.82 4.60 9.02
C LEU A 254 8.24 5.09 9.28
N HIS A 255 8.35 6.36 9.65
CA HIS A 255 9.63 6.98 9.99
C HIS A 255 9.68 7.30 11.46
N THR A 256 10.82 7.04 12.10
CA THR A 256 11.07 7.60 13.43
C THR A 256 11.19 9.12 13.36
N PRO A 257 11.14 9.82 14.51
CA PRO A 257 11.61 11.19 14.62
C PRO A 257 13.03 11.33 14.07
N ARG A 258 13.42 12.57 13.82
CA ARG A 258 14.82 12.89 13.47
C ARG A 258 15.63 12.95 14.75
N PHE A 259 16.64 12.09 14.84
CA PHE A 259 17.59 12.09 15.92
C PHE A 259 18.86 12.81 15.46
N PRO A 260 19.33 13.82 16.21
CA PRO A 260 20.66 14.36 16.00
C PRO A 260 21.70 13.30 16.36
N VAL A 261 22.91 13.38 15.80
CA VAL A 261 23.95 12.35 15.99
C VAL A 261 24.35 12.18 17.46
N GLN A 262 24.23 13.23 18.29
CA GLN A 262 24.42 13.17 19.74
C GLN A 262 23.47 12.18 20.42
N ARG A 263 22.26 12.02 19.88
CA ARG A 263 21.23 11.10 20.37
C ARG A 263 21.15 9.85 19.50
N MET A 264 22.27 9.42 18.93
CA MET A 264 22.30 8.26 18.04
C MET A 264 21.83 6.98 18.72
N ALA A 265 22.23 6.74 19.97
CA ALA A 265 21.78 5.56 20.73
C ALA A 265 20.24 5.47 20.80
N ALA A 266 19.57 6.56 21.21
CA ALA A 266 18.11 6.63 21.27
C ALA A 266 17.44 6.41 19.90
N GLY A 267 18.02 6.97 18.82
CA GLY A 267 17.51 6.77 17.47
C GLY A 267 17.64 5.34 16.95
N LEU A 268 18.72 4.64 17.34
CA LEU A 268 18.93 3.23 17.01
C LEU A 268 18.03 2.31 17.84
N GLU A 269 17.83 2.63 19.11
CA GLU A 269 16.88 1.91 19.97
C GLU A 269 15.44 2.04 19.44
N ALA A 270 15.01 3.25 19.06
CA ALA A 270 13.72 3.47 18.42
C ALA A 270 13.54 2.64 17.13
N PHE A 271 14.60 2.56 16.31
CA PHE A 271 14.60 1.70 15.13
C PHE A 271 14.48 0.22 15.48
N GLN A 272 15.22 -0.26 16.49
CA GLN A 272 15.15 -1.64 16.96
C GLN A 272 13.77 -1.98 17.52
N ALA A 273 13.16 -1.09 18.30
CA ALA A 273 11.81 -1.26 18.85
C ALA A 273 10.76 -1.42 17.73
N LEU A 274 10.71 -0.49 16.77
CA LEU A 274 9.79 -0.60 15.61
C LEU A 274 10.06 -1.85 14.77
N SER A 275 11.34 -2.18 14.59
CA SER A 275 11.73 -3.35 13.82
C SER A 275 11.26 -4.64 14.51
N ARG A 276 11.52 -4.81 15.82
CA ARG A 276 11.07 -5.95 16.62
C ARG A 276 9.54 -6.07 16.65
N ALA A 277 8.83 -4.96 16.82
CA ALA A 277 7.37 -4.95 16.76
C ALA A 277 6.83 -5.48 15.42
N ARG A 278 7.55 -5.19 14.32
CA ARG A 278 7.21 -5.67 12.99
C ARG A 278 7.69 -7.10 12.70
N ASP A 279 8.76 -7.59 13.34
CA ASP A 279 9.46 -8.86 13.02
C ASP A 279 8.56 -10.10 13.03
N GLN A 280 7.35 -9.99 13.58
CA GLN A 280 6.33 -11.01 13.51
C GLN A 280 5.83 -11.29 12.06
N VAL A 281 6.13 -10.40 11.10
CA VAL A 281 5.74 -10.52 9.70
C VAL A 281 6.98 -10.61 8.80
N TYR A 282 6.91 -11.49 7.81
CA TYR A 282 8.01 -11.74 6.87
C TYR A 282 8.55 -10.46 6.19
N ARG A 283 9.88 -10.32 6.15
CA ARG A 283 10.61 -9.08 5.77
C ARG A 283 11.18 -9.02 4.34
N GLY A 284 10.65 -9.78 3.38
CA GLY A 284 11.26 -9.87 2.04
C GLY A 284 10.86 -8.79 1.06
N ARG A 285 11.51 -8.85 -0.12
CA ARG A 285 11.07 -8.16 -1.34
C ARG A 285 9.73 -8.76 -1.77
N MET A 286 8.69 -8.36 -1.06
CA MET A 286 7.37 -8.93 -1.20
C MET A 286 6.45 -7.94 -1.87
N ASN A 287 5.69 -8.45 -2.83
CA ASN A 287 4.48 -7.76 -3.24
C ASN A 287 3.38 -8.02 -2.20
N ARG A 288 2.30 -7.24 -2.27
CA ARG A 288 1.15 -7.36 -1.35
C ARG A 288 0.54 -8.77 -1.26
N TYR A 289 0.78 -9.63 -2.24
CA TYR A 289 0.19 -10.96 -2.29
C TYR A 289 1.07 -12.03 -1.68
N SER A 290 2.38 -11.86 -1.75
CA SER A 290 3.31 -12.84 -1.21
C SER A 290 3.33 -12.79 0.33
N LEU A 291 2.95 -11.66 0.96
CA LEU A 291 2.85 -11.55 2.42
C LEU A 291 1.94 -12.62 3.05
N TYR A 292 0.78 -12.88 2.45
CA TYR A 292 -0.16 -13.89 2.96
C TYR A 292 0.29 -15.34 2.72
N MET A 293 1.33 -15.56 1.92
CA MET A 293 1.92 -16.91 1.76
C MET A 293 2.75 -17.30 2.98
N TYR A 294 3.29 -16.32 3.73
CA TYR A 294 4.22 -16.57 4.85
C TYR A 294 3.66 -16.09 6.20
N SER A 295 2.49 -15.47 6.23
CA SER A 295 1.94 -14.90 7.46
C SER A 295 0.42 -14.99 7.42
N SER A 296 -0.16 -15.53 8.51
CA SER A 296 -1.61 -15.56 8.66
C SER A 296 -2.17 -14.13 8.81
N PRO A 297 -3.40 -13.85 8.36
CA PRO A 297 -4.03 -12.55 8.55
C PRO A 297 -4.02 -12.09 10.01
N MET A 298 -4.31 -13.00 10.95
CA MET A 298 -4.28 -12.70 12.39
C MET A 298 -2.89 -12.25 12.87
N LYS A 299 -1.82 -12.93 12.44
CA LYS A 299 -0.45 -12.54 12.77
C LYS A 299 -0.08 -11.17 12.21
N MET A 300 -0.59 -10.84 11.00
CA MET A 300 -0.38 -9.53 10.39
C MET A 300 -1.12 -8.40 11.11
N GLU A 301 -2.32 -8.64 11.63
CA GLU A 301 -3.04 -7.67 12.46
C GLU A 301 -2.36 -7.48 13.82
N ALA A 302 -1.98 -8.58 14.49
CA ALA A 302 -1.27 -8.50 15.76
C ALA A 302 0.05 -7.72 15.65
N ALA A 303 0.82 -7.95 14.57
CA ALA A 303 2.03 -7.20 14.29
C ALA A 303 1.74 -5.71 14.01
N TRP A 304 0.61 -5.38 13.39
CA TRP A 304 0.22 -3.99 13.16
C TRP A 304 -0.09 -3.26 14.45
N VAL A 305 -0.88 -3.88 15.34
CA VAL A 305 -1.23 -3.30 16.64
C VAL A 305 0.04 -2.97 17.43
N LYS A 306 0.97 -3.91 17.52
CA LYS A 306 2.27 -3.70 18.19
C LYS A 306 3.10 -2.60 17.53
N LEU A 307 3.20 -2.63 16.20
CA LEU A 307 3.95 -1.61 15.46
C LEU A 307 3.35 -0.20 15.64
N ARG A 308 2.02 -0.09 15.67
CA ARG A 308 1.30 1.15 15.91
C ARG A 308 1.55 1.67 17.33
N GLN A 309 1.50 0.81 18.34
CA GLN A 309 1.77 1.16 19.74
C GLN A 309 3.20 1.70 19.91
N GLU A 310 4.21 0.97 19.41
CA GLU A 310 5.60 1.43 19.47
C GLU A 310 5.83 2.75 18.71
N TYR A 311 5.16 2.91 17.57
CA TYR A 311 5.25 4.16 16.81
C TYR A 311 4.69 5.35 17.58
N LEU A 312 3.54 5.19 18.22
CA LEU A 312 2.96 6.25 19.06
C LEU A 312 3.88 6.60 20.23
N ARG A 313 4.39 5.59 20.94
CA ARG A 313 5.33 5.78 22.07
C ARG A 313 6.59 6.55 21.67
N ILE A 314 7.25 6.15 20.59
CA ILE A 314 8.48 6.80 20.12
C ILE A 314 8.25 8.27 19.74
N TRP A 315 7.11 8.59 19.12
CA TRP A 315 6.82 9.97 18.75
C TRP A 315 6.30 10.81 19.93
N SER A 316 5.58 10.23 20.89
CA SER A 316 5.21 10.94 22.13
C SER A 316 6.43 11.28 22.97
N GLU A 317 7.43 10.38 23.05
CA GLU A 317 8.74 10.67 23.67
C GLU A 317 9.51 11.79 22.96
N ALA A 318 9.23 12.00 21.67
CA ALA A 318 9.76 13.12 20.90
C ALA A 318 8.90 14.41 21.02
N GLY A 319 7.91 14.42 21.92
CA GLY A 319 7.07 15.58 22.23
C GLY A 319 5.88 15.79 21.28
N TRP A 320 5.50 14.79 20.49
CA TRP A 320 4.31 14.89 19.64
C TRP A 320 3.05 14.48 20.39
N ASP A 321 1.95 15.17 20.07
CA ASP A 321 0.64 14.79 20.58
C ASP A 321 0.22 13.41 20.05
N GLN A 322 -0.15 12.53 20.98
CA GLN A 322 -0.47 11.14 20.68
C GLN A 322 -1.82 11.02 19.94
N GLN A 323 -2.79 11.90 20.24
CA GLN A 323 -4.12 11.86 19.63
C GLN A 323 -4.07 12.28 18.17
N ASP A 324 -3.35 13.35 17.86
CA ASP A 324 -3.11 13.82 16.50
C ASP A 324 -2.41 12.76 15.64
N LEU A 325 -1.39 12.10 16.22
CA LEU A 325 -0.69 11.02 15.54
C LEU A 325 -1.58 9.80 15.31
N LEU A 326 -2.42 9.45 16.28
CA LEU A 326 -3.37 8.36 16.16
C LEU A 326 -4.40 8.65 15.06
N ALA A 327 -5.05 9.81 15.10
CA ALA A 327 -6.01 10.22 14.07
C ALA A 327 -5.38 10.21 12.68
N ARG A 328 -4.11 10.62 12.59
CA ARG A 328 -3.34 10.59 11.34
C ARG A 328 -3.08 9.16 10.85
N LEU A 329 -2.70 8.24 11.73
CA LEU A 329 -2.51 6.82 11.40
C LEU A 329 -3.82 6.21 10.92
N GLU A 330 -4.92 6.45 11.63
CA GLU A 330 -6.27 5.97 11.26
C GLU A 330 -6.67 6.48 9.88
N SER A 331 -6.37 7.75 9.55
CA SER A 331 -6.61 8.29 8.21
C SER A 331 -5.82 7.56 7.10
N TRP A 332 -4.61 7.06 7.40
CA TRP A 332 -3.81 6.29 6.44
C TRP A 332 -4.29 4.85 6.34
N GLU A 333 -4.70 4.25 7.46
CA GLU A 333 -5.31 2.93 7.49
C GLU A 333 -6.61 2.89 6.70
N ALA A 334 -7.52 3.85 6.95
CA ALA A 334 -8.81 3.97 6.25
C ALA A 334 -8.64 3.98 4.72
N ARG A 335 -7.63 4.72 4.23
CA ARG A 335 -7.27 4.76 2.80
C ARG A 335 -6.81 3.42 2.22
N ARG A 336 -6.42 2.46 3.06
CA ARG A 336 -5.89 1.15 2.67
C ARG A 336 -6.79 -0.03 2.98
N ILE A 337 -7.86 0.14 3.76
CA ILE A 337 -8.80 -0.94 4.12
C ILE A 337 -9.28 -1.70 2.88
N SER A 338 -9.75 -1.01 1.84
CA SER A 338 -10.26 -1.64 0.62
C SER A 338 -9.20 -2.48 -0.12
N THR A 339 -7.96 -1.98 -0.15
CA THR A 339 -6.82 -2.66 -0.79
C THR A 339 -6.42 -3.91 0.00
N ARG A 340 -6.39 -3.83 1.33
CA ARG A 340 -6.09 -4.97 2.22
C ARG A 340 -7.16 -6.05 2.09
N ARG A 341 -8.44 -5.68 2.14
CA ARG A 341 -9.56 -6.62 1.94
C ARG A 341 -9.47 -7.34 0.60
N THR A 342 -9.15 -6.61 -0.47
CA THR A 342 -8.98 -7.19 -1.80
C THR A 342 -7.79 -8.16 -1.85
N ALA A 343 -6.68 -7.81 -1.21
CA ALA A 343 -5.49 -8.66 -1.16
C ALA A 343 -5.73 -9.94 -0.35
N LEU A 344 -6.46 -9.85 0.76
CA LEU A 344 -6.89 -10.98 1.57
C LEU A 344 -7.76 -11.94 0.76
N LEU A 345 -8.84 -11.44 0.14
CA LEU A 345 -9.74 -12.25 -0.69
C LEU A 345 -9.00 -12.92 -1.86
N ALA A 346 -8.06 -12.20 -2.47
CA ALA A 346 -7.22 -12.75 -3.54
C ALA A 346 -6.31 -13.88 -3.03
N SER A 347 -5.77 -13.77 -1.82
CA SER A 347 -4.99 -14.84 -1.20
C SER A 347 -5.85 -16.06 -0.89
N THR A 348 -7.04 -15.87 -0.28
CA THR A 348 -7.96 -16.97 0.04
C THR A 348 -8.33 -17.76 -1.22
N ARG A 349 -8.62 -17.07 -2.33
CA ARG A 349 -8.93 -17.71 -3.62
C ARG A 349 -7.75 -18.53 -4.17
N ARG A 350 -6.51 -18.05 -4.01
CA ARG A 350 -5.33 -18.80 -4.47
C ARG A 350 -5.10 -20.05 -3.63
N ASN A 351 -5.27 -19.95 -2.32
CA ASN A 351 -5.12 -21.10 -1.43
C ASN A 351 -6.17 -22.17 -1.75
N ALA A 352 -7.44 -21.76 -1.95
CA ALA A 352 -8.50 -22.67 -2.39
C ALA A 352 -8.20 -23.33 -3.74
N ALA A 353 -7.71 -22.58 -4.72
CA ALA A 353 -7.34 -23.11 -6.03
C ALA A 353 -6.06 -23.98 -6.02
N GLY A 354 -5.18 -23.78 -5.04
CA GLY A 354 -3.97 -24.59 -4.84
C GLY A 354 -4.31 -25.98 -4.29
N CYS A 355 -5.25 -26.05 -3.34
CA CYS A 355 -5.76 -27.33 -2.82
C CYS A 355 -6.34 -28.22 -3.93
N LEU A 356 -7.06 -27.63 -4.90
CA LEU A 356 -7.63 -28.39 -6.01
C LEU A 356 -6.61 -28.97 -7.00
N ARG A 357 -5.34 -28.49 -7.00
CA ARG A 357 -4.31 -29.04 -7.91
C ARG A 357 -3.57 -30.23 -7.34
N HIS A 358 -3.53 -30.39 -6.02
CA HIS A 358 -2.84 -31.53 -5.41
C HIS A 358 -3.70 -32.80 -5.33
N VAL A 359 -5.02 -32.68 -5.50
CA VAL A 359 -5.94 -33.82 -5.44
C VAL A 359 -6.02 -34.61 -6.76
N ASN A 360 -5.42 -34.14 -7.86
CA ASN A 360 -5.74 -34.67 -9.20
C ASN A 360 -4.53 -35.10 -10.06
N VAL A 361 -3.38 -35.43 -9.46
CA VAL A 361 -2.16 -35.73 -10.24
C VAL A 361 -1.50 -37.07 -9.88
N LYS A 362 -2.01 -37.83 -8.90
CA LYS A 362 -1.42 -39.14 -8.55
C LYS A 362 -2.22 -40.38 -8.95
N ASP A 363 -3.46 -40.25 -9.40
CA ASP A 363 -4.30 -41.42 -9.70
C ASP A 363 -4.61 -41.65 -11.20
N GLU A 364 -4.01 -40.87 -12.12
CA GLU A 364 -4.33 -40.96 -13.57
C GLU A 364 -3.08 -41.11 -14.48
N VAL A 365 -1.97 -41.65 -13.98
CA VAL A 365 -0.82 -41.98 -14.85
C VAL A 365 -0.57 -43.49 -14.82
N GLN A 366 -1.51 -44.25 -15.40
CA GLN A 366 -1.21 -45.60 -15.88
C GLN A 366 -2.08 -46.13 -17.03
N SER A 367 -2.94 -45.33 -17.68
CA SER A 367 -3.65 -45.76 -18.89
C SER A 367 -3.54 -44.72 -20.02
N GLY A 368 -3.17 -45.19 -21.20
CA GLY A 368 -2.98 -44.39 -22.42
C GLY A 368 -4.29 -43.90 -23.03
N GLU A 369 -4.98 -42.97 -22.35
CA GLU A 369 -6.28 -42.44 -22.79
C GLU A 369 -6.29 -40.91 -22.84
N ALA A 370 -5.62 -40.34 -23.85
CA ALA A 370 -5.66 -38.90 -24.10
C ALA A 370 -7.05 -38.40 -24.57
N GLU A 371 -7.89 -39.29 -25.13
CA GLU A 371 -9.24 -38.95 -25.60
C GLU A 371 -10.24 -38.78 -24.44
N VAL A 372 -10.15 -39.61 -23.41
CA VAL A 372 -11.09 -39.61 -22.27
C VAL A 372 -11.00 -38.31 -21.44
N GLY A 373 -9.81 -37.69 -21.39
CA GLY A 373 -9.58 -36.42 -20.69
C GLY A 373 -10.30 -35.21 -21.32
N CYS A 374 -10.57 -35.22 -22.62
CA CYS A 374 -11.34 -34.16 -23.27
C CYS A 374 -12.84 -34.34 -23.03
N ASP A 375 -13.36 -35.56 -23.13
CA ASP A 375 -14.78 -35.85 -22.91
C ASP A 375 -15.22 -35.61 -21.46
N ARG A 376 -14.37 -35.90 -20.48
CA ARG A 376 -14.64 -35.63 -19.06
C ARG A 376 -14.74 -34.13 -18.76
N LEU A 377 -13.89 -33.31 -19.39
CA LEU A 377 -13.94 -31.85 -19.26
C LEU A 377 -15.12 -31.25 -20.03
N LEU A 378 -15.42 -31.76 -21.23
CA LEU A 378 -16.55 -31.31 -22.06
C LEU A 378 -17.90 -31.65 -21.42
N SER A 379 -18.04 -32.83 -20.83
CA SER A 379 -19.24 -33.23 -20.07
C SER A 379 -19.42 -32.41 -18.79
N THR A 380 -18.33 -32.08 -18.08
CA THR A 380 -18.36 -31.17 -16.93
C THR A 380 -18.73 -29.74 -17.34
N TRP A 381 -18.30 -29.30 -18.52
CA TRP A 381 -18.64 -28.01 -19.11
C TRP A 381 -20.12 -27.93 -19.52
N GLY A 382 -20.64 -28.97 -20.18
CA GLY A 382 -22.06 -29.06 -20.54
C GLY A 382 -22.98 -28.97 -19.32
N ARG A 383 -22.66 -29.68 -18.23
CA ARG A 383 -23.45 -29.66 -16.98
C ARG A 383 -23.40 -28.32 -16.24
N THR A 384 -22.21 -27.71 -16.15
CA THR A 384 -22.06 -26.42 -15.45
C THR A 384 -22.68 -25.25 -16.23
N TRP A 385 -22.65 -25.29 -17.56
CA TRP A 385 -23.29 -24.29 -18.40
C TRP A 385 -24.83 -24.43 -18.42
N PHE A 386 -25.35 -25.66 -18.44
CA PHE A 386 -26.80 -25.91 -18.31
C PHE A 386 -27.34 -25.44 -16.95
N CYS A 387 -26.63 -25.70 -15.84
CA CYS A 387 -27.05 -25.23 -14.52
C CYS A 387 -27.04 -23.69 -14.41
N ALA A 388 -26.02 -23.03 -14.98
CA ALA A 388 -25.94 -21.57 -14.99
C ALA A 388 -27.04 -20.93 -15.86
N SER A 389 -27.36 -21.55 -17.00
CA SER A 389 -28.38 -21.06 -17.94
C SER A 389 -29.81 -21.30 -17.42
N ARG A 390 -30.07 -22.45 -16.77
CA ARG A 390 -31.38 -22.78 -16.18
C ARG A 390 -31.69 -21.94 -14.94
N GLN A 391 -30.69 -21.64 -14.09
CA GLN A 391 -30.84 -20.67 -12.99
C GLN A 391 -31.03 -19.22 -13.49
N MET A 392 -30.51 -18.89 -14.68
CA MET A 392 -30.75 -17.59 -15.31
C MET A 392 -32.19 -17.47 -15.83
N ILE A 393 -32.74 -18.53 -16.44
CA ILE A 393 -34.10 -18.54 -17.00
C ILE A 393 -35.17 -18.62 -15.89
N SER A 394 -34.98 -19.45 -14.85
CA SER A 394 -35.92 -19.49 -13.70
C SER A 394 -35.98 -18.17 -12.92
N ARG A 395 -34.89 -17.39 -12.87
CA ARG A 395 -34.88 -16.06 -12.22
C ARG A 395 -35.54 -14.96 -13.07
N GLN A 396 -35.65 -15.15 -14.39
CA GLN A 396 -36.41 -14.24 -15.26
C GLN A 396 -37.93 -14.46 -15.16
N MET A 397 -38.41 -15.67 -14.83
CA MET A 397 -39.84 -15.92 -14.66
C MET A 397 -40.36 -15.52 -13.27
N ILE A 398 -39.58 -15.71 -12.20
CA ILE A 398 -40.00 -15.34 -10.83
C ILE A 398 -40.05 -13.81 -10.62
N SER A 399 -39.33 -13.02 -11.43
CA SER A 399 -39.34 -11.54 -11.32
C SER A 399 -40.41 -10.85 -12.19
N ARG A 400 -41.27 -11.59 -12.89
CA ARG A 400 -42.35 -11.03 -13.73
C ARG A 400 -43.77 -11.30 -13.20
N THR A 401 -43.94 -12.10 -12.15
CA THR A 401 -45.25 -12.44 -11.57
C THR A 401 -45.49 -11.90 -10.16
N SER A 402 -44.66 -11.01 -9.63
CA SER A 402 -44.79 -10.44 -8.27
C SER A 402 -44.88 -8.91 -8.25
N CYS A 403 -45.61 -8.32 -9.20
CA CYS A 403 -45.92 -6.88 -9.21
C CYS A 403 -47.30 -6.58 -9.82
N THR A 404 -48.35 -7.27 -9.38
CA THR A 404 -49.75 -6.87 -9.60
C THR A 404 -50.62 -7.45 -8.49
N GLU A 405 -50.52 -6.95 -7.27
CA GLU A 405 -51.54 -7.11 -6.22
C GLU A 405 -51.13 -6.30 -4.98
N SER A 406 -51.57 -5.04 -4.92
CA SER A 406 -51.85 -4.28 -3.68
C SER A 406 -52.09 -2.81 -4.05
N TYR A 407 -53.19 -2.55 -4.74
CA TYR A 407 -53.79 -1.22 -4.84
C TYR A 407 -55.28 -1.41 -5.13
N GLN A 408 -56.04 -1.88 -4.14
CA GLN A 408 -57.50 -1.74 -4.07
C GLN A 408 -57.98 -2.25 -2.71
N CYS A 409 -58.04 -1.36 -1.71
CA CYS A 409 -59.05 -1.45 -0.65
C CYS A 409 -59.08 -0.15 0.19
N ARG A 410 -59.73 0.89 -0.34
CA ARG A 410 -60.36 1.96 0.46
C ARG A 410 -61.56 2.48 -0.29
N ARG A 411 -62.75 2.02 0.12
CA ARG A 411 -64.04 2.71 0.21
C ARG A 411 -65.12 1.63 0.17
N LEU A 412 -65.80 1.44 1.30
CA LEU A 412 -67.25 1.25 1.47
C LEU A 412 -67.51 0.97 2.96
N CYS A 413 -68.62 1.50 3.48
CA CYS A 413 -69.03 1.71 4.89
C CYS A 413 -68.41 3.00 5.50
N GLY A 414 -69.12 4.10 5.69
CA GLY A 414 -70.57 4.31 5.62
C GLY A 414 -71.29 3.88 6.90
N CYS A 415 -70.86 4.44 8.04
CA CYS A 415 -71.57 4.80 9.27
C CYS A 415 -70.54 5.29 10.28
#